data_AF-A0A7S2G427-F1
#
_entry.id   AF-A0A7S2G427-F1
#
_cell.length_a   1.000
_cell.length_b   1.000
_cell.length_c   1.000
_cell.angle_alpha   90.00
_cell.angle_beta   90.00
_cell.angle_gamma   90.00
#
_symmetry.space_group_name_H-M   'P 1'
#
loop_
_entity.id
_entity.type
_entity.pdbx_description
1 polymer ?
#
loop_
_entity_poly.entity_id
_entity_poly.type
_entity_poly.pdbx_seq_one_letter_code
_entity_poly.pdbx_strand_id
1 'polypeptide(L)'
;QLGKAIERCDLAIEANPNNAKAYFRRATAAFERADNVAKGADALLAEAQKDIRKFLQFEEDSTAGKMLQEKLNRKRQQLLGPILRESAKDEAEVEPEWFEQVKRKAVFVCLCGTSPTGRDQIELPETLLSMALHAKDKKSISV
;
A
#
# COMPACT_ATOMS: atom_id res chain seq x y z
N GLN A 1 19.11 18.00 -20.16
CA GLN A 1 19.78 16.91 -20.90
C GLN A 1 19.38 15.51 -20.41
N LEU A 2 19.01 15.34 -19.12
CA LEU A 2 18.65 14.06 -18.50
C LEU A 2 17.53 13.27 -19.21
N GLY A 3 16.53 13.94 -19.78
CA GLY A 3 15.48 13.24 -20.54
C GLY A 3 16.01 12.48 -21.76
N LYS A 4 16.91 13.10 -22.54
CA LYS A 4 17.58 12.45 -23.66
C LYS A 4 18.50 11.29 -23.21
N ALA A 5 19.03 11.36 -21.98
CA ALA A 5 19.84 10.27 -21.44
C ALA A 5 18.97 9.05 -21.11
N ILE A 6 17.78 9.27 -20.55
CA ILE A 6 16.79 8.22 -20.29
C ILE A 6 16.35 7.58 -21.60
N GLU A 7 15.94 8.38 -22.59
CA GLU A 7 15.51 7.90 -23.92
C GLU A 7 16.59 7.04 -24.61
N ARG A 8 17.87 7.44 -24.52
CA ARG A 8 18.98 6.63 -25.06
C ARG A 8 19.17 5.32 -24.31
N CYS A 9 18.94 5.30 -23.01
CA CYS A 9 19.01 4.07 -22.23
C CYS A 9 17.83 3.16 -22.55
N ASP A 10 16.64 3.71 -22.81
CA ASP A 10 15.47 2.94 -23.26
C ASP A 10 15.77 2.20 -24.56
N LEU A 11 16.28 2.90 -25.56
CA LEU A 11 16.71 2.30 -26.83
C LEU A 11 17.78 1.21 -26.62
N ALA A 12 18.72 1.42 -25.70
CA ALA A 12 19.76 0.44 -25.39
C ALA A 12 19.21 -0.82 -24.71
N ILE A 13 18.14 -0.69 -23.91
CA ILE A 13 17.44 -1.78 -23.24
C ILE A 13 16.55 -2.53 -24.23
N GLU A 14 15.89 -1.83 -25.15
CA GLU A 14 15.13 -2.45 -26.24
C GLU A 14 16.02 -3.28 -27.16
N ALA A 15 17.19 -2.73 -27.53
CA ALA A 15 18.16 -3.43 -28.35
C ALA A 15 18.83 -4.61 -27.60
N ASN A 16 19.09 -4.46 -26.30
CA ASN A 16 19.65 -5.51 -25.46
C ASN A 16 19.03 -5.48 -24.05
N PRO A 17 18.04 -6.34 -23.78
CA PRO A 17 17.37 -6.41 -22.49
C PRO A 17 18.26 -6.80 -21.31
N ASN A 18 19.46 -7.34 -21.58
CA ASN A 18 20.45 -7.75 -20.58
C ASN A 18 21.59 -6.73 -20.42
N ASN A 19 21.46 -5.53 -20.99
CA ASN A 19 22.46 -4.48 -20.85
C ASN A 19 22.43 -3.85 -19.45
N ALA A 20 23.16 -4.45 -18.51
CA ALA A 20 23.26 -3.99 -17.12
C ALA A 20 23.63 -2.50 -17.01
N LYS A 21 24.59 -2.04 -17.81
CA LYS A 21 25.04 -0.64 -17.81
C LYS A 21 23.93 0.33 -18.23
N ALA A 22 23.04 -0.07 -19.14
CA ALA A 22 21.91 0.76 -19.53
C ALA A 22 20.92 0.95 -18.36
N TYR A 23 20.61 -0.11 -17.61
CA TYR A 23 19.79 0.00 -16.40
C TYR A 23 20.42 0.91 -15.35
N PHE A 24 21.72 0.75 -15.06
CA PHE A 24 22.40 1.60 -14.09
C PHE A 24 22.39 3.09 -14.50
N ARG A 25 22.66 3.38 -15.77
CA ARG A 25 22.67 4.74 -16.31
C ARG A 25 21.26 5.34 -16.31
N ARG A 26 20.24 4.57 -16.67
CA ARG A 26 18.85 5.01 -16.62
C ARG A 26 18.41 5.33 -15.20
N ALA A 27 18.72 4.45 -14.24
CA ALA A 27 18.44 4.67 -12.82
C ALA A 27 19.11 5.96 -12.29
N THR A 28 20.37 6.19 -12.66
CA THR A 28 21.11 7.40 -12.26
C THR A 28 20.47 8.66 -12.86
N ALA A 29 20.20 8.65 -14.16
CA ALA A 29 19.58 9.79 -14.85
C ALA A 29 18.17 10.08 -14.33
N ALA A 30 17.39 9.05 -14.00
CA ALA A 30 16.06 9.18 -13.40
C ALA A 30 16.14 9.73 -11.98
N PHE A 31 17.10 9.28 -11.17
CA PHE A 31 17.35 9.81 -9.81
C PHE A 31 17.68 11.30 -9.84
N GLU A 32 18.61 11.73 -10.69
CA GLU A 32 18.99 13.13 -10.87
C GLU A 32 17.85 13.96 -11.46
N ARG A 33 17.08 13.39 -12.39
CA ARG A 33 15.91 14.08 -12.98
C ARG A 33 14.84 14.31 -11.92
N ALA A 34 14.64 13.37 -11.00
CA ALA A 34 13.68 13.51 -9.92
C ALA A 34 14.05 14.64 -8.93
N ASP A 35 15.34 15.01 -8.78
CA ASP A 35 15.71 16.21 -7.99
C ASP A 35 15.28 17.51 -8.66
N ASN A 36 15.18 17.52 -10.00
CA ASN A 36 14.92 18.71 -10.78
C ASN A 36 13.43 18.89 -11.14
N VAL A 37 12.55 17.96 -10.75
CA VAL A 37 11.13 17.98 -11.16
C VAL A 37 10.23 17.77 -9.95
N ALA A 38 9.30 18.70 -9.69
CA ALA A 38 8.36 18.61 -8.57
C ALA A 38 7.24 17.58 -8.80
N LYS A 39 6.75 17.42 -10.03
CA LYS A 39 5.64 16.51 -10.37
C LYS A 39 6.17 15.24 -11.05
N GLY A 40 5.76 14.08 -10.56
CA GLY A 40 6.18 12.79 -11.13
C GLY A 40 7.55 12.28 -10.67
N ALA A 41 8.16 12.94 -9.67
CA ALA A 41 9.39 12.46 -9.04
C ALA A 41 9.24 11.04 -8.47
N ASP A 42 8.11 10.72 -7.85
CA ASP A 42 7.85 9.38 -7.30
C ASP A 42 7.86 8.29 -8.39
N ALA A 43 7.24 8.56 -9.54
CA ALA A 43 7.26 7.63 -10.67
C ALA A 43 8.69 7.39 -11.20
N LEU A 44 9.47 8.46 -11.35
CA LEU A 44 10.88 8.36 -11.78
C LEU A 44 11.73 7.57 -10.78
N LEU A 45 11.52 7.78 -9.48
CA LEU A 45 12.25 7.07 -8.44
C LEU A 45 11.84 5.60 -8.35
N ALA A 46 10.55 5.28 -8.55
CA ALA A 46 10.06 3.91 -8.61
C ALA A 46 10.65 3.14 -9.80
N GLU A 47 10.74 3.79 -10.97
CA GLU A 47 11.39 3.23 -12.15
C GLU A 47 12.88 3.01 -11.92
N ALA A 48 13.59 4.03 -11.39
CA ALA A 48 15.00 3.91 -11.04
C ALA A 48 15.27 2.77 -10.04
N GLN A 49 14.38 2.54 -9.08
CA GLN A 49 14.46 1.41 -8.17
C GLN A 49 14.27 0.06 -8.86
N LYS A 50 13.41 -0.03 -9.87
CA LYS A 50 13.25 -1.25 -10.67
C LYS A 50 14.53 -1.55 -11.46
N ASP A 51 15.11 -0.52 -12.06
CA ASP A 51 16.32 -0.61 -12.85
C ASP A 51 17.53 -0.98 -12.00
N ILE A 52 17.69 -0.39 -10.81
CA ILE A 52 18.82 -0.72 -9.94
C ILE A 52 18.72 -2.16 -9.43
N ARG A 53 17.51 -2.65 -9.14
CA ARG A 53 17.30 -4.07 -8.80
C ARG A 53 17.71 -4.97 -9.96
N LYS A 54 17.33 -4.63 -11.19
CA LYS A 54 17.68 -5.41 -12.37
C LYS A 54 19.18 -5.34 -12.67
N PHE A 55 19.82 -4.19 -12.49
CA PHE A 55 21.28 -4.05 -12.57
C PHE A 55 21.99 -4.96 -11.56
N LEU A 56 21.55 -4.96 -10.30
CA LEU A 56 22.14 -5.78 -9.24
C LEU A 56 21.92 -7.29 -9.46
N GLN A 57 20.93 -7.72 -10.25
CA GLN A 57 20.82 -9.13 -10.68
C GLN A 57 21.96 -9.55 -11.61
N PHE A 58 22.54 -8.60 -12.37
CA PHE A 58 23.68 -8.87 -13.25
C PHE A 58 25.02 -8.60 -12.56
N GLU A 59 25.07 -7.58 -11.70
CA GLU A 59 26.26 -7.15 -10.96
C GLU A 59 25.98 -7.07 -9.45
N GLU A 60 25.88 -8.23 -8.79
CA GLU A 60 25.51 -8.34 -7.37
C GLU A 60 26.49 -7.62 -6.43
N ASP A 61 27.77 -7.58 -6.79
CA ASP A 61 28.84 -6.98 -5.97
C ASP A 61 29.16 -5.53 -6.32
N SER A 62 28.37 -4.91 -7.18
CA SER A 62 28.57 -3.50 -7.54
C SER A 62 28.34 -2.58 -6.34
N THR A 63 29.43 -2.02 -5.81
CA THR A 63 29.38 -1.02 -4.73
C THR A 63 28.60 0.22 -5.15
N ALA A 64 28.79 0.67 -6.40
CA ALA A 64 28.05 1.77 -7.00
C ALA A 64 26.55 1.48 -7.07
N GLY A 65 26.17 0.25 -7.45
CA GLY A 65 24.77 -0.20 -7.47
C GLY A 65 24.11 -0.13 -6.11
N LYS A 66 24.78 -0.69 -5.08
CA LYS A 66 24.29 -0.69 -3.70
C LYS A 66 24.16 0.72 -3.13
N MET A 67 25.15 1.59 -3.38
CA MET A 67 25.09 3.00 -2.95
C MET A 67 23.93 3.76 -3.62
N LEU A 68 23.70 3.56 -4.92
CA LEU A 68 22.60 4.20 -5.62
C LEU A 68 21.23 3.68 -5.13
N GLN A 69 21.12 2.37 -4.87
CA GLN A 69 19.93 1.76 -4.30
C GLN A 69 19.60 2.36 -2.93
N GLU A 70 20.59 2.57 -2.07
CA GLU A 70 20.39 3.19 -0.76
C GLU A 70 19.94 4.65 -0.89
N LYS A 71 20.57 5.43 -1.79
CA LYS A 71 20.16 6.81 -2.07
C LYS A 71 18.71 6.89 -2.54
N LEU A 72 18.31 6.00 -3.44
CA LEU A 72 16.93 5.90 -3.94
C LEU A 72 15.94 5.62 -2.79
N ASN A 73 16.28 4.68 -1.90
CA ASN A 73 15.44 4.33 -0.75
C ASN A 73 15.28 5.51 0.22
N ARG A 74 16.37 6.20 0.56
CA ARG A 74 16.33 7.37 1.44
C ARG A 74 15.47 8.50 0.85
N LYS A 75 15.64 8.80 -0.44
CA LYS A 75 14.88 9.84 -1.13
C LYS A 75 13.39 9.51 -1.20
N ARG A 76 13.05 8.24 -1.42
CA ARG A 76 11.65 7.79 -1.39
C ARG A 76 11.04 7.87 0.01
N GLN A 77 11.78 7.50 1.05
CA GLN A 77 11.34 7.69 2.44
C GLN A 77 11.11 9.15 2.78
N GLN A 78 11.94 10.07 2.28
CA GLN A 78 11.74 11.51 2.46
C GLN A 78 10.45 11.99 1.79
N LEU A 79 10.14 11.50 0.58
CA LEU A 79 8.90 11.83 -0.12
C LEU A 79 7.65 11.25 0.56
N LEU A 80 7.75 10.04 1.13
CA LEU A 80 6.65 9.36 1.82
C LEU A 80 6.53 9.72 3.32
N GLY A 81 7.54 10.40 3.87
CA GLY A 81 7.77 10.58 5.30
C GLY A 81 6.66 11.25 6.12
N PRO A 82 5.86 12.19 5.58
CA PRO A 82 4.71 12.73 6.33
C PRO A 82 3.54 11.75 6.39
N ILE A 83 3.29 11.02 5.30
CA ILE A 83 2.07 10.21 5.13
C ILE A 83 2.08 9.01 6.07
N LEU A 84 3.24 8.36 6.28
CA LEU A 84 3.36 7.21 7.18
C LEU A 84 3.37 7.58 8.68
N ARG A 85 3.63 8.84 9.05
CA ARG A 85 3.51 9.29 10.45
C ARG A 85 2.06 9.60 10.82
N GLU A 86 1.26 10.07 9.87
CA GLU A 86 -0.14 10.38 10.07
C GLU A 86 -1.03 9.14 9.88
N SER A 87 -0.69 8.25 8.94
CA SER A 87 -1.44 7.00 8.70
C SER A 87 -1.17 5.88 9.71
N ALA A 88 -0.30 6.11 10.71
CA ALA A 88 0.01 5.18 11.80
C ALA A 88 -0.57 5.64 13.15
N LYS A 89 -1.45 6.64 13.13
CA LYS A 89 -2.59 6.60 14.06
C LYS A 89 -3.65 5.81 13.33
N ASP A 90 -3.66 4.49 13.56
CA ASP A 90 -4.95 3.85 13.70
C ASP A 90 -5.65 4.71 14.77
N GLU A 91 -6.53 5.63 14.34
CA GLU A 91 -7.57 6.09 15.25
C GLU A 91 -8.20 4.78 15.69
N ALA A 92 -7.90 4.35 16.92
CA ALA A 92 -8.51 3.16 17.48
C ALA A 92 -10.00 3.34 17.20
N GLU A 93 -10.56 2.52 16.30
CA GLU A 93 -11.96 2.60 15.94
C GLU A 93 -12.69 2.49 17.27
N VAL A 94 -13.14 3.62 17.81
CA VAL A 94 -13.86 3.66 19.07
C VAL A 94 -15.17 3.01 18.70
N GLU A 95 -15.26 1.72 18.99
CA GLU A 95 -16.46 0.95 18.73
C GLU A 95 -17.64 1.75 19.30
N PRO A 96 -18.64 2.09 18.47
CA PRO A 96 -19.72 2.95 18.91
C PRO A 96 -20.36 2.39 20.18
N GLU A 97 -20.78 3.25 21.10
CA GLU A 97 -21.33 2.81 22.39
C GLU A 97 -22.52 1.84 22.22
N TRP A 98 -23.29 1.98 21.14
CA TRP A 98 -24.36 1.05 20.80
C TRP A 98 -23.86 -0.38 20.52
N PHE A 99 -22.67 -0.53 19.92
CA PHE A 99 -22.05 -1.81 19.62
C PHE A 99 -21.60 -2.52 20.89
N GLU A 100 -21.03 -1.78 21.84
CA GLU A 100 -20.72 -2.26 23.19
C GLU A 100 -21.98 -2.64 23.98
N GLN A 101 -23.05 -1.83 23.87
CA GLN A 101 -24.33 -2.14 24.50
C GLN A 101 -24.99 -3.39 23.91
N VAL A 102 -24.85 -3.62 22.60
CA VAL A 102 -25.30 -4.87 21.94
C VAL A 102 -24.46 -6.04 22.41
N LYS A 103 -23.12 -5.96 22.45
CA LYS A 103 -22.26 -7.03 22.98
C LYS A 103 -22.61 -7.43 24.42
N ARG A 104 -22.91 -6.44 25.28
CA ARG A 104 -23.26 -6.67 26.70
C ARG A 104 -24.66 -7.24 26.89
N LYS A 105 -25.59 -6.96 25.98
CA LYS A 105 -26.98 -7.44 26.03
C LYS A 105 -27.23 -8.67 25.16
N ALA A 106 -26.30 -9.02 24.27
CA ALA A 106 -26.34 -10.24 23.49
C ALA A 106 -26.04 -11.43 24.39
N VAL A 107 -27.10 -12.14 24.79
CA VAL A 107 -26.98 -13.45 25.45
C VAL A 107 -26.50 -14.45 24.41
N PHE A 108 -25.27 -14.95 24.55
CA PHE A 108 -24.77 -16.05 23.74
C PHE A 108 -25.49 -17.35 24.12
N VAL A 109 -26.36 -17.85 23.23
CA VAL A 109 -26.90 -19.20 23.33
C VAL A 109 -25.93 -20.14 22.60
N CYS A 110 -25.20 -20.95 23.38
CA CYS A 110 -24.33 -22.00 22.85
C CYS A 110 -25.20 -23.18 22.37
N LEU A 111 -24.98 -23.61 21.12
CA LEU A 111 -25.66 -24.73 20.46
C LEU A 111 -25.28 -26.07 21.11
N CYS A 112 -25.97 -26.44 22.18
CA CYS A 112 -26.23 -27.84 22.50
C CYS A 112 -27.57 -28.20 21.85
N GLY A 113 -27.52 -29.08 20.85
CA GLY A 113 -28.51 -29.23 19.79
C GLY A 113 -29.97 -29.53 20.15
N THR A 114 -30.74 -29.54 19.04
CA THR A 114 -32.08 -30.10 18.80
C THR A 114 -33.27 -29.13 18.85
N SER A 115 -33.42 -28.36 17.77
CA SER A 115 -34.74 -28.00 17.24
C SER A 115 -34.69 -27.93 15.70
N PRO A 116 -35.70 -28.45 14.95
CA PRO A 116 -35.60 -28.68 13.51
C PRO A 116 -35.91 -27.45 12.65
N THR A 117 -36.21 -26.29 13.23
CA THR A 117 -36.51 -25.07 12.48
C THR A 117 -35.47 -24.02 12.81
N GLY A 118 -34.29 -24.17 12.20
CA GLY A 118 -33.20 -23.21 12.31
C GLY A 118 -33.59 -21.85 11.73
N ARG A 119 -34.15 -20.98 12.57
CA ARG A 119 -34.29 -19.52 12.43
C ARG A 119 -34.72 -18.97 13.79
N ASP A 120 -33.76 -18.86 14.71
CA ASP A 120 -34.00 -18.06 15.91
C ASP A 120 -33.84 -16.60 15.50
N GLN A 121 -34.98 -15.89 15.39
CA GLN A 121 -34.98 -14.45 15.21
C GLN A 121 -34.42 -13.80 16.47
N ILE A 122 -33.35 -13.03 16.30
CA ILE A 122 -32.84 -12.15 17.34
C ILE A 122 -33.86 -11.01 17.49
N GLU A 123 -34.66 -11.01 18.55
CA GLU A 123 -35.46 -9.83 18.90
C GLU A 123 -34.54 -8.77 19.53
N LEU A 124 -34.01 -7.88 18.68
CA LEU A 124 -33.43 -6.63 19.15
C LEU A 124 -34.57 -5.67 19.52
N PRO A 125 -34.49 -4.94 20.64
CA PRO A 125 -35.38 -3.82 20.92
C PRO A 125 -35.42 -2.86 19.71
N GLU A 126 -36.60 -2.37 19.34
CA GLU A 126 -36.82 -1.56 18.13
C GLU A 126 -35.84 -0.36 18.02
N THR A 127 -35.43 0.19 19.17
CA THR A 127 -34.44 1.26 19.24
C THR A 127 -33.08 0.85 18.69
N LEU A 128 -32.56 -0.33 19.06
CA LEU A 128 -31.28 -0.84 18.56
C LEU A 128 -31.36 -1.28 17.10
N LEU A 129 -32.50 -1.85 16.69
CA LEU A 129 -32.75 -2.21 15.29
C LEU A 129 -32.78 -0.95 14.40
N SER A 130 -33.42 0.12 14.86
CA SER A 130 -33.46 1.39 14.15
C SER A 130 -32.07 2.03 14.05
N MET A 131 -31.23 1.92 15.09
CA MET A 131 -29.86 2.45 15.08
C MET A 131 -28.96 1.69 14.10
N ALA A 132 -29.06 0.35 14.06
CA ALA A 132 -28.32 -0.48 13.12
C ALA A 132 -28.73 -0.23 11.65
N LEU A 133 -30.01 0.00 11.38
CA LEU A 133 -30.52 0.32 10.03
C LEU A 133 -30.09 1.71 9.53
N HIS A 134 -29.93 2.68 10.43
CA HIS A 134 -29.41 4.01 10.09
C HIS A 134 -27.88 4.03 9.91
N ALA A 135 -27.15 3.13 10.59
CA ALA A 135 -25.73 2.89 10.37
C ALA A 135 -25.53 2.12 9.06
N LYS A 136 -25.59 2.82 7.92
CA LYS A 136 -25.30 2.28 6.58
C LYS A 136 -23.81 1.96 6.38
N ASP A 137 -23.21 1.15 7.25
CA ASP A 137 -21.95 0.47 6.93
C ASP A 137 -22.24 -0.78 6.11
N LYS A 138 -21.94 -0.67 4.81
CA LYS A 138 -22.12 -1.73 3.81
C LYS A 138 -21.08 -2.84 3.97
N LYS A 139 -21.09 -3.55 5.09
CA LYS A 139 -20.49 -4.88 5.21
C LYS A 139 -21.52 -5.84 5.78
N SER A 140 -22.31 -6.39 4.86
CA SER A 140 -23.07 -7.64 4.98
C SER A 140 -23.89 -7.84 6.27
N ILE A 141 -25.14 -7.38 6.25
CA ILE A 141 -26.21 -8.12 6.93
C ILE A 141 -26.98 -8.85 5.83
N SER A 142 -26.62 -10.10 5.59
CA SER A 142 -27.42 -11.02 4.78
C SER A 142 -28.53 -11.59 5.67
N VAL A 143 -29.78 -11.30 5.30
CA VAL A 143 -31.02 -11.81 5.90
C VAL A 143 -31.18 -13.31 5.62
#